data_AF-A0A2E9JBI7-F1
#
_entry.id   AF-A0A2E9JBI7-F1
#
_cell.length_a   1.000
_cell.length_b   1.000
_cell.length_c   1.000
_cell.angle_alpha   90.00
_cell.angle_beta   90.00
_cell.angle_gamma   90.00
#
_symmetry.space_group_name_H-M   'P 1'
#
loop_
_entity.id
_entity.type
_entity.pdbx_description
1 polymer ?
#
loop_
_entity_poly.entity_id
_entity_poly.type
_entity_poly.pdbx_seq_one_letter_code
_entity_poly.pdbx_strand_id
1 'polypeptide(L)'
;MVAFFLLSAVHFWLIHSLLHWGPLYKYVHRLHHRNVTPGPWSGISMHPVEHILYFSFFLVWWVLPVHPLLILLTGLYKGIEPTVSHSGFQKITIGKKLKIEAGDFFHQLHHGLFKVNYGNNIVPLDALFGNWHDGESDKSLKDE
;
A
#
# COMPACT_ATOMS: atom_id res chain seq x y z
N MET A 1 -15.17 -7.15 11.35
CA MET A 1 -14.29 -5.96 11.21
C MET A 1 -12.81 -6.35 11.15
N VAL A 2 -12.27 -7.12 12.11
CA VAL A 2 -10.86 -7.58 12.07
C VAL A 2 -10.54 -8.40 10.80
N ALA A 3 -11.39 -9.37 10.45
CA ALA A 3 -11.20 -10.18 9.25
C ALA A 3 -11.12 -9.36 7.96
N PHE A 4 -11.85 -8.24 7.87
CA PHE A 4 -11.80 -7.33 6.72
C PHE A 4 -10.39 -6.73 6.55
N PHE A 5 -9.80 -6.21 7.63
CA PHE A 5 -8.47 -5.61 7.56
C PHE A 5 -7.39 -6.65 7.21
N LEU A 6 -7.49 -7.85 7.77
CA LEU A 6 -6.56 -8.95 7.46
C LEU A 6 -6.68 -9.37 5.99
N LEU A 7 -7.90 -9.61 5.50
CA LEU A 7 -8.13 -9.97 4.10
C LEU A 7 -7.70 -8.85 3.15
N SER A 8 -7.96 -7.59 3.50
CA SER A 8 -7.54 -6.43 2.70
C SER A 8 -6.02 -6.32 2.61
N ALA A 9 -5.31 -6.55 3.73
CA ALA A 9 -3.85 -6.53 3.76
C ALA A 9 -3.23 -7.67 2.95
N VAL A 10 -3.77 -8.89 3.07
CA VAL A 10 -3.32 -10.04 2.27
C VAL A 10 -3.58 -9.81 0.79
N HIS A 11 -4.78 -9.35 0.43
CA HIS A 11 -5.14 -9.00 -0.94
C HIS A 11 -4.21 -7.93 -1.51
N PHE A 12 -3.93 -6.87 -0.75
CA PHE A 12 -3.03 -5.82 -1.18
C PHE A 12 -1.63 -6.37 -1.46
N TRP A 13 -1.04 -7.10 -0.51
CA TRP A 13 0.28 -7.70 -0.69
C TRP A 13 0.36 -8.60 -1.93
N LEU A 14 -0.66 -9.44 -2.16
CA LEU A 14 -0.71 -10.33 -3.33
C LEU A 14 -0.74 -9.56 -4.64
N ILE A 15 -1.67 -8.59 -4.76
CA ILE A 15 -1.83 -7.80 -5.97
C ILE A 15 -0.62 -6.92 -6.22
N HIS A 16 -0.09 -6.29 -5.18
CA HIS A 16 1.04 -5.40 -5.28
C HIS A 16 2.32 -6.17 -5.66
N SER A 17 2.58 -7.31 -5.02
CA SER A 17 3.67 -8.22 -5.42
C SER A 17 3.53 -8.65 -6.89
N LEU A 18 2.32 -8.96 -7.34
CA LEU A 18 2.03 -9.29 -8.75
C LEU A 18 2.29 -8.09 -9.68
N LEU A 19 1.91 -6.87 -9.27
CA LEU A 19 2.18 -5.65 -10.04
C LEU A 19 3.68 -5.37 -10.20
N HIS A 20 4.52 -5.85 -9.29
CA HIS A 20 5.99 -5.79 -9.40
C HIS A 20 6.60 -6.89 -10.27
N TRP A 21 5.81 -7.83 -10.78
CA TRP A 21 6.30 -8.79 -11.76
C TRP A 21 6.66 -8.08 -13.08
N GLY A 22 7.82 -8.42 -13.67
CA GLY A 22 8.48 -7.65 -14.73
C GLY A 22 7.59 -7.02 -15.81
N PRO A 23 6.69 -7.76 -16.48
CA PRO A 23 5.76 -7.20 -17.46
C PRO A 23 4.75 -6.22 -16.86
N LEU A 24 4.09 -6.59 -15.75
CA LEU A 24 3.13 -5.71 -15.09
C LEU A 24 3.82 -4.47 -14.54
N TYR A 25 5.02 -4.59 -13.99
CA TYR A 25 5.77 -3.44 -13.55
C TYR A 25 6.04 -2.50 -14.71
N LYS A 26 6.62 -3.02 -15.80
CA LYS A 26 7.04 -2.21 -16.95
C LYS A 26 5.89 -1.45 -17.62
N TYR A 27 4.74 -2.10 -17.80
CA TYR A 27 3.63 -1.57 -18.61
C TYR A 27 2.51 -0.95 -17.79
N VAL A 28 2.39 -1.31 -16.52
CA VAL A 28 1.27 -0.93 -15.67
C VAL A 28 1.79 -0.13 -14.47
N HIS A 29 2.55 -0.76 -13.57
CA HIS A 29 2.88 -0.19 -12.26
C HIS A 29 3.98 0.88 -12.28
N ARG A 30 4.82 0.92 -13.31
CA ARG A 30 5.88 1.94 -13.46
C ARG A 30 5.33 3.36 -13.44
N LEU A 31 4.09 3.58 -13.90
CA LEU A 31 3.47 4.90 -13.88
C LEU A 31 3.29 5.39 -12.43
N HIS A 32 2.76 4.53 -11.57
CA HIS A 32 2.59 4.80 -10.14
C HIS A 32 3.93 5.11 -9.47
N HIS A 33 4.95 4.30 -9.77
CA HIS A 33 6.32 4.46 -9.27
C HIS A 33 7.16 5.56 -9.92
N ARG A 34 6.59 6.35 -10.85
CA ARG A 34 7.35 7.43 -11.51
C ARG A 34 7.82 8.48 -10.51
N ASN A 35 7.13 8.62 -9.38
CA ASN A 35 7.51 9.52 -8.31
C ASN A 35 8.03 8.71 -7.10
N VAL A 36 9.34 8.72 -6.88
CA VAL A 36 9.98 8.02 -5.74
C VAL A 36 9.69 8.68 -4.39
N THR A 37 9.22 9.93 -4.39
CA THR A 37 8.79 10.67 -3.20
C THR A 37 7.29 10.92 -3.30
N PRO A 38 6.44 9.89 -3.07
CA PRO A 38 5.01 10.01 -3.23
C PRO A 38 4.41 11.12 -2.37
N GLY A 39 3.32 11.69 -2.86
CA GLY A 39 2.49 12.63 -2.11
C GLY A 39 1.09 12.04 -1.90
N PRO A 40 0.26 12.60 -1.02
CA PRO A 40 -1.03 12.01 -0.65
C PRO A 40 -1.88 11.63 -1.88
N TRP A 41 -1.88 12.45 -2.92
CA TRP A 41 -2.71 12.23 -4.12
C TRP A 41 -2.12 11.18 -5.09
N SER A 42 -0.85 10.80 -4.95
CA SER A 42 -0.25 9.79 -5.83
C SER A 42 -0.70 8.36 -5.51
N GLY A 43 -1.25 8.12 -4.31
CA GLY A 43 -1.67 6.77 -3.88
C GLY A 43 -2.73 6.11 -4.75
N ILE A 44 -3.58 6.91 -5.40
CA ILE A 44 -4.56 6.42 -6.40
C ILE A 44 -4.28 6.95 -7.81
N SER A 45 -3.12 7.58 -8.03
CA SER A 45 -2.69 8.00 -9.36
C SER A 45 -1.98 6.84 -10.04
N MET A 46 -2.75 5.89 -10.56
CA MET A 46 -2.25 4.62 -11.08
C MET A 46 -2.88 4.25 -12.42
N HIS A 47 -2.28 3.27 -13.11
CA HIS A 47 -2.81 2.79 -14.38
C HIS A 47 -4.19 2.14 -14.19
N PRO A 48 -5.14 2.20 -15.16
CA PRO A 48 -6.47 1.58 -15.02
C PRO A 48 -6.46 0.10 -14.64
N VAL A 49 -5.47 -0.66 -15.11
CA VAL A 49 -5.28 -2.07 -14.72
C VAL A 49 -4.92 -2.20 -13.23
N GLU A 50 -4.12 -1.30 -12.67
CA GLU A 50 -3.84 -1.28 -11.23
C GLU A 50 -5.11 -0.98 -10.46
N HIS A 51 -5.95 -0.03 -10.92
CA HIS A 51 -7.25 0.23 -10.32
C HIS A 51 -8.13 -1.02 -10.28
N ILE A 52 -8.23 -1.76 -11.40
CA ILE A 52 -9.02 -2.99 -11.45
C ILE A 52 -8.49 -4.03 -10.45
N LEU A 53 -7.18 -4.24 -10.42
CA LEU A 53 -6.56 -5.21 -9.52
C LEU A 53 -6.68 -4.78 -8.05
N TYR A 54 -6.44 -3.51 -7.74
CA TYR A 54 -6.55 -2.95 -6.38
C TYR A 54 -7.99 -3.00 -5.85
N PHE A 55 -8.98 -2.64 -6.67
CA PHE A 55 -10.39 -2.72 -6.30
C PHE A 55 -11.01 -4.12 -6.48
N SER A 56 -10.27 -5.11 -6.99
CA SER A 56 -10.75 -6.50 -7.06
C SER A 56 -11.07 -7.10 -5.67
N PHE A 57 -10.62 -6.45 -4.58
CA PHE A 57 -11.03 -6.80 -3.23
C PHE A 57 -12.55 -6.84 -3.03
N PHE A 58 -13.32 -6.06 -3.80
CA PHE A 58 -14.78 -6.09 -3.77
C PHE A 58 -15.38 -7.48 -4.08
N LEU A 59 -14.65 -8.34 -4.80
CA LEU A 59 -15.08 -9.70 -5.10
C LEU A 59 -15.24 -10.57 -3.84
N VAL A 60 -14.59 -10.21 -2.72
CA VAL A 60 -14.79 -10.87 -1.42
C VAL A 60 -16.27 -10.81 -0.99
N TRP A 61 -16.95 -9.70 -1.29
CA TRP A 61 -18.37 -9.49 -0.94
C TRP A 61 -19.35 -10.25 -1.84
N TRP A 62 -18.87 -10.85 -2.93
CA TRP A 62 -19.69 -11.72 -3.76
C TRP A 62 -19.80 -13.14 -3.18
N VAL A 63 -18.84 -13.53 -2.34
CA VAL A 63 -18.81 -14.84 -1.69
C VAL A 63 -19.32 -14.75 -0.25
N LEU A 64 -19.06 -13.64 0.44
CA LEU A 64 -19.47 -13.44 1.82
C LEU A 64 -20.77 -12.62 1.91
N PRO A 65 -21.84 -13.15 2.54
CA PRO A 65 -23.04 -12.37 2.78
C PRO A 65 -22.72 -11.26 3.79
N VAL A 66 -22.76 -10.01 3.33
CA VAL A 66 -22.50 -8.84 4.16
C VAL A 66 -23.57 -7.78 3.97
N HIS A 67 -23.78 -6.97 5.01
CA HIS A 67 -24.68 -5.82 4.93
C HIS A 67 -24.16 -4.82 3.87
N PRO A 68 -25.01 -4.24 2.99
CA PRO A 68 -24.57 -3.31 1.93
C PRO A 68 -23.72 -2.13 2.41
N LEU A 69 -23.93 -1.69 3.66
CA LEU A 69 -23.10 -0.68 4.31
C LEU A 69 -21.60 -1.04 4.32
N LEU A 70 -21.23 -2.32 4.49
CA LEU A 70 -19.84 -2.75 4.47
C LEU A 70 -19.23 -2.63 3.08
N ILE A 71 -20.02 -2.80 2.02
CA ILE A 71 -19.58 -2.61 0.63
C ILE A 71 -19.25 -1.13 0.39
N LEU A 72 -20.12 -0.22 0.83
CA LEU A 72 -19.89 1.23 0.74
C LEU A 72 -18.66 1.66 1.56
N LEU A 73 -18.54 1.18 2.80
CA LEU A 73 -17.38 1.45 3.65
C LEU A 73 -16.09 0.89 3.07
N THR A 74 -16.14 -0.24 2.36
CA THR A 74 -14.98 -0.78 1.65
C THR A 74 -14.50 0.17 0.57
N GLY A 75 -15.41 0.75 -0.22
CA GLY A 75 -15.06 1.73 -1.25
C GLY A 75 -14.42 2.99 -0.68
N LEU A 76 -15.02 3.54 0.37
CA LEU A 76 -14.48 4.71 1.07
C LEU A 76 -13.10 4.42 1.65
N TYR A 77 -12.94 3.29 2.33
CA TYR A 77 -11.66 2.88 2.90
C TYR A 77 -10.61 2.69 1.81
N LYS A 78 -10.87 1.86 0.79
CA LYS A 78 -9.93 1.60 -0.29
C LYS A 78 -9.59 2.86 -1.11
N GLY A 79 -10.51 3.81 -1.25
CA GLY A 79 -10.26 5.06 -1.97
C GLY A 79 -9.41 6.07 -1.20
N ILE A 80 -9.50 6.08 0.13
CA ILE A 80 -8.81 7.06 0.99
C ILE A 80 -7.49 6.51 1.52
N GLU A 81 -7.43 5.23 1.85
CA GLU A 81 -6.29 4.61 2.54
C GLU A 81 -4.93 4.84 1.84
N PRO A 82 -4.80 4.74 0.50
CA PRO A 82 -3.53 5.02 -0.17
C PRO A 82 -3.06 6.46 0.03
N THR A 83 -3.98 7.40 0.22
CA THR A 83 -3.65 8.80 0.51
C THR A 83 -2.87 8.94 1.81
N VAL A 84 -3.21 8.11 2.80
CA VAL A 84 -2.48 8.09 4.07
C VAL A 84 -1.09 7.57 3.82
N SER A 85 -0.93 6.34 3.32
CA SER A 85 0.38 5.67 3.12
C SER A 85 1.35 6.45 2.22
N HIS A 86 0.82 7.25 1.29
CA HIS A 86 1.59 8.09 0.36
C HIS A 86 1.79 9.53 0.84
N SER A 87 1.43 9.87 2.08
CA SER A 87 1.47 11.26 2.53
C SER A 87 2.89 11.87 2.64
N GLY A 88 3.94 11.04 2.56
CA GLY A 88 5.35 11.47 2.66
C GLY A 88 5.80 11.78 4.10
N PHE A 89 4.93 11.58 5.08
CA PHE A 89 5.25 11.69 6.50
C PHE A 89 5.14 10.29 7.14
N GLN A 90 5.67 10.11 8.34
CA GLN A 90 5.38 8.92 9.15
C GLN A 90 4.28 9.23 10.18
N LYS A 91 4.32 10.44 10.74
CA LYS A 91 3.40 10.88 11.80
C LYS A 91 3.07 12.35 11.62
N ILE A 92 1.80 12.70 11.79
CA ILE A 92 1.36 14.07 11.98
C ILE A 92 1.26 14.33 13.48
N THR A 93 1.86 15.42 13.93
CA THR A 93 1.74 15.88 15.32
C THR A 93 0.79 17.07 15.38
N ILE A 94 -0.33 16.90 16.10
CA ILE A 94 -1.31 17.96 16.36
C ILE A 94 -1.13 18.46 17.79
N GLY A 95 -0.72 19.73 17.93
CA GLY A 95 -0.38 20.32 19.22
C GLY A 95 0.86 19.66 19.85
N LYS A 96 0.86 19.49 21.18
CA LYS A 96 2.02 18.94 21.90
C LYS A 96 1.96 17.44 22.17
N LYS A 97 0.80 16.79 21.99
CA LYS A 97 0.56 15.42 22.48
C LYS A 97 -0.04 14.46 21.45
N LEU A 98 -0.87 14.94 20.54
CA LEU A 98 -1.56 14.04 19.63
C LEU A 98 -0.64 13.71 18.45
N LYS A 99 -0.15 12.47 18.42
CA LYS A 99 0.59 11.91 17.29
C LYS A 99 -0.33 10.94 16.58
N ILE A 100 -0.59 11.19 15.31
CA ILE A 100 -1.38 10.33 14.44
C ILE A 100 -0.41 9.75 13.43
N GLU A 101 -0.39 8.43 13.28
CA GLU A 101 0.34 7.79 12.17
C GLU A 101 -0.25 8.33 10.86
N ALA A 102 0.61 8.91 10.03
CA ALA A 102 0.21 9.61 8.83
C ALA A 102 1.28 9.33 7.80
N GLY A 103 0.96 8.45 6.85
CA GLY A 103 1.94 7.83 5.98
C GLY A 103 2.56 6.59 6.56
N ASP A 104 3.29 5.92 5.67
CA ASP A 104 3.97 4.69 6.00
C ASP A 104 5.39 4.78 5.46
N PHE A 105 6.36 4.96 6.36
CA PHE A 105 7.78 4.91 5.99
C PHE A 105 8.12 3.60 5.27
N PHE A 106 7.42 2.51 5.61
CA PHE A 106 7.49 1.23 4.92
C PHE A 106 7.19 1.36 3.42
N HIS A 107 6.11 2.07 3.07
CA HIS A 107 5.70 2.28 1.68
C HIS A 107 6.53 3.38 0.99
N GLN A 108 7.01 4.37 1.74
CA GLN A 108 7.99 5.33 1.24
C GLN A 108 9.28 4.64 0.80
N LEU A 109 9.79 3.70 1.61
CA LEU A 109 10.95 2.87 1.26
C LEU A 109 10.67 2.00 0.03
N HIS A 110 9.45 1.45 -0.06
CA HIS A 110 9.02 0.70 -1.23
C HIS A 110 9.11 1.54 -2.52
N HIS A 111 8.63 2.78 -2.52
CA HIS A 111 8.75 3.68 -3.68
C HIS A 111 10.19 4.04 -4.03
N GLY A 112 11.11 4.04 -3.06
CA GLY A 112 12.53 4.30 -3.29
C GLY A 112 13.31 3.08 -3.79
N LEU A 113 12.99 1.87 -3.31
CA LEU A 113 13.77 0.65 -3.54
C LEU A 113 13.10 -0.38 -4.47
N PHE A 114 11.80 -0.22 -4.74
CA PHE A 114 10.95 -0.97 -5.66
C PHE A 114 10.81 -2.49 -5.44
N LYS A 115 11.70 -3.12 -4.67
CA LYS A 115 11.78 -4.58 -4.50
C LYS A 115 11.56 -5.07 -3.07
N VAL A 116 11.11 -4.17 -2.21
CA VAL A 116 10.90 -4.43 -0.78
C VAL A 116 9.52 -3.93 -0.38
N ASN A 117 8.97 -4.40 0.72
CA ASN A 117 7.80 -3.78 1.37
C ASN A 117 6.56 -3.68 0.46
N TYR A 118 6.15 -4.78 -0.18
CA TYR A 118 4.96 -4.84 -1.03
C TYR A 118 3.64 -4.81 -0.25
N GLY A 119 3.65 -5.13 1.04
CA GLY A 119 2.44 -5.17 1.85
C GLY A 119 2.20 -3.90 2.65
N ASN A 120 1.72 -4.10 3.87
CA ASN A 120 1.58 -3.07 4.89
C ASN A 120 2.00 -3.64 6.24
N ASN A 121 2.12 -2.78 7.25
CA ASN A 121 2.56 -3.20 8.59
C ASN A 121 1.51 -4.00 9.39
N ILE A 122 0.29 -4.21 8.87
CA ILE A 122 -0.76 -4.95 9.60
C ILE A 122 -0.50 -6.46 9.55
N VAL A 123 -0.08 -6.97 8.39
CA VAL A 123 0.21 -8.40 8.21
C VAL A 123 1.66 -8.53 7.75
N PRO A 124 2.52 -9.26 8.48
CA PRO A 124 3.97 -9.31 8.22
C PRO A 124 4.32 -10.24 7.05
N LEU A 125 3.59 -10.13 5.93
CA LEU A 125 3.83 -10.94 4.74
C LEU A 125 5.21 -10.63 4.17
N ASP A 126 5.64 -9.37 4.18
CA ASP A 126 6.95 -9.05 3.63
C ASP A 126 8.11 -9.67 4.43
N ALA A 127 7.95 -9.75 5.75
CA ALA A 127 8.91 -10.44 6.60
C ALA A 127 8.87 -11.97 6.37
N LEU A 128 7.68 -12.53 6.18
CA LEU A 128 7.49 -13.96 5.91
C LEU A 128 8.08 -14.39 4.56
N PHE A 129 7.97 -13.53 3.54
CA PHE A 129 8.45 -13.80 2.18
C PHE A 129 9.84 -13.20 1.88
N GLY A 130 10.49 -12.60 2.88
CA GLY A 130 11.89 -12.15 2.79
C GLY A 130 12.13 -10.89 1.95
N ASN A 131 11.12 -10.04 1.81
CA ASN A 131 11.21 -8.75 1.10
C ASN A 131 10.93 -7.55 2.02
N TRP A 132 10.96 -7.75 3.34
CA TRP A 132 10.90 -6.67 4.32
C TRP A 132 12.21 -5.88 4.41
N HIS A 133 12.10 -4.55 4.57
CA HIS A 133 13.24 -3.65 4.72
C HIS A 133 12.89 -2.45 5.62
N ASP A 134 13.80 -2.11 6.55
CA ASP A 134 13.63 -1.02 7.54
C ASP A 134 14.29 0.31 7.16
N GLY A 135 15.10 0.34 6.09
CA GLY A 135 15.81 1.54 5.66
C GLY A 135 17.13 1.81 6.42
N GLU A 136 17.44 1.03 7.45
CA GLU A 136 18.68 1.13 8.23
C GLU A 136 19.66 -0.01 7.93
N SER A 137 19.12 -1.17 7.58
CA SER A 137 19.86 -2.41 7.34
C SER A 137 20.75 -2.38 6.10
N ASP A 138 20.61 -1.39 5.21
CA ASP A 138 21.42 -1.25 4.01
C ASP A 138 22.21 0.07 3.99
N LYS A 139 23.50 -0.01 4.32
CA LYS A 139 24.45 1.12 4.23
C LYS A 139 24.86 1.45 2.78
N SER A 140 24.48 0.63 1.80
CA SER A 140 24.87 0.83 0.40
C SER A 140 24.10 1.95 -0.32
N LEU A 141 23.00 2.44 0.26
CA LEU A 141 22.12 3.45 -0.34
C LEU A 141 22.47 4.90 0.04
N LYS A 142 23.55 5.12 0.80
CA LYS A 142 24.02 6.48 1.13
C LYS A 142 24.92 7.09 0.04
N ASP A 143 25.33 6.31 -0.95
CA ASP A 143 26.41 6.67 -1.87
C ASP A 143 26.03 6.63 -3.37
N GLU A 144 24.73 6.64 -3.73
CA GLU A 144 24.27 6.84 -5.13
C GLU A 144 23.51 8.16 -5.33
#